data_AF-A0A2A2SCT2-F1
#
_entry.id   AF-A0A2A2SCT2-F1
#
_cell.length_a   1.000
_cell.length_b   1.000
_cell.length_c   1.000
_cell.angle_alpha   90.00
_cell.angle_beta   90.00
_cell.angle_gamma   90.00
#
_symmetry.space_group_name_H-M   'P 1'
#
loop_
_entity.id
_entity.type
_entity.pdbx_description
1 polymer ?
#
loop_
_entity_poly.entity_id
_entity_poly.type
_entity_poly.pdbx_seq_one_letter_code
_entity_poly.pdbx_strand_id
1 'polypeptide(L)'
;MRKPLIVLTLMSALAPSAPAWATTVTVHNRSQQPLRLAVDKPLSGYEQPLSASVEPGFLALTRKPNGKVLMPHAEADGAAFSVRYVDERGAGCRFSVTPVRHSGAYARAVPVAEPIGDGRCEAATGSTIGDFVFTVR
;
A
#
# COMPACT_ATOMS: atom_id res chain seq x y z
N MET A 1 -38.63 0.84 -46.00
CA MET A 1 -37.39 1.65 -46.04
C MET A 1 -37.61 2.87 -45.16
N ARG A 2 -36.84 3.29 -44.14
CA ARG A 2 -35.53 2.96 -43.54
C ARG A 2 -35.66 3.32 -42.04
N LYS A 3 -35.11 2.50 -41.12
CA LYS A 3 -34.92 2.87 -39.70
C LYS A 3 -33.62 3.70 -39.58
N PRO A 4 -33.54 4.76 -38.76
CA PRO A 4 -32.28 5.40 -38.46
C PRO A 4 -31.56 4.61 -37.36
N LEU A 5 -30.36 4.13 -37.68
CA LEU A 5 -29.43 3.53 -36.74
C LEU A 5 -28.70 4.69 -36.04
N ILE A 6 -28.98 4.93 -34.76
CA ILE A 6 -28.19 5.86 -33.95
C ILE A 6 -26.95 5.10 -33.50
N VAL A 7 -25.81 5.45 -34.09
CA VAL A 7 -24.48 4.98 -33.68
C VAL A 7 -24.12 5.71 -32.39
N LEU A 8 -24.08 5.00 -31.27
CA LEU A 8 -23.56 5.52 -30.01
C LEU A 8 -22.03 5.36 -30.03
N THR A 9 -21.31 6.43 -30.31
CA THR A 9 -19.86 6.48 -30.14
C THR A 9 -19.56 6.53 -28.64
N LEU A 10 -19.14 5.41 -28.07
CA LEU A 10 -18.64 5.37 -26.69
C LEU A 10 -17.29 6.12 -26.67
N MET A 11 -17.31 7.43 -26.39
CA MET A 11 -16.10 8.13 -25.98
C MET A 11 -15.80 7.68 -24.55
N SER A 12 -14.89 6.71 -24.40
CA SER A 12 -14.23 6.44 -23.13
C SER A 12 -13.45 7.68 -22.74
N ALA A 13 -14.06 8.53 -21.91
CA ALA A 13 -13.35 9.60 -21.23
C ALA A 13 -12.34 8.94 -20.29
N LEU A 14 -11.06 8.94 -20.67
CA LEU A 14 -9.97 8.80 -19.72
C LEU A 14 -10.09 9.97 -18.76
N ALA A 15 -10.65 9.70 -17.57
CA ALA A 15 -10.68 10.69 -16.51
C ALA A 15 -9.22 11.09 -16.22
N PRO A 16 -8.88 12.39 -16.24
CA PRO A 16 -7.57 12.83 -15.83
C PRO A 16 -7.35 12.38 -14.39
N SER A 17 -6.26 11.66 -14.14
CA SER A 17 -5.80 11.34 -12.80
C SER A 17 -5.51 12.65 -12.09
N ALA A 18 -6.42 13.08 -11.21
CA ALA A 18 -6.12 14.15 -10.26
C ALA A 18 -4.78 13.80 -9.60
N PRO A 19 -3.86 14.77 -9.39
CA PRO A 19 -2.66 14.54 -8.60
C PRO A 19 -3.13 14.23 -7.18
N ALA A 20 -3.37 12.96 -6.92
CA ALA A 20 -4.02 12.56 -5.71
C ALA A 20 -2.97 12.66 -4.62
N TRP A 21 -3.17 13.60 -3.69
CA TRP A 21 -2.63 13.48 -2.34
C TRP A 21 -3.14 12.13 -1.82
N ALA A 22 -2.38 11.08 -2.03
CA ALA A 22 -2.74 9.73 -1.65
C ALA A 22 -1.44 8.99 -1.38
N THR A 23 -1.48 8.12 -0.38
CA THR A 23 -0.38 7.20 -0.10
C THR A 23 -0.87 5.81 -0.42
N THR A 24 -0.14 5.11 -1.28
CA THR A 24 -0.45 3.74 -1.68
C THR A 24 0.47 2.78 -0.95
N VAL A 25 -0.05 1.65 -0.51
CA VAL A 25 0.74 0.56 0.05
C VAL A 25 0.51 -0.66 -0.81
N THR A 26 1.61 -1.19 -1.37
CA THR A 26 1.61 -2.38 -2.21
C THR A 26 2.44 -3.46 -1.55
N VAL A 27 1.90 -4.67 -1.44
CA VAL A 27 2.59 -5.84 -0.91
C VAL A 27 2.76 -6.87 -2.02
N HIS A 28 4.01 -7.22 -2.32
CA HIS A 28 4.40 -8.21 -3.33
C HIS A 28 4.91 -9.48 -2.66
N ASN A 29 4.20 -10.57 -2.88
CA ASN A 29 4.70 -11.89 -2.49
C ASN A 29 5.53 -12.50 -3.63
N ARG A 30 6.86 -12.50 -3.50
CA ARG A 30 7.78 -13.22 -4.40
C ARG A 30 8.31 -14.52 -3.80
N SER A 31 7.77 -14.93 -2.66
CA SER A 31 8.06 -16.25 -2.10
C SER A 31 7.36 -17.34 -2.91
N GLN A 32 7.66 -18.60 -2.60
CA GLN A 32 7.03 -19.77 -3.22
C GLN A 32 5.74 -20.21 -2.49
N GLN A 33 5.30 -19.49 -1.46
CA GLN A 33 4.19 -19.89 -0.59
C GLN A 33 3.16 -18.76 -0.44
N PRO A 34 1.87 -19.09 -0.25
CA PRO A 34 0.86 -18.10 0.10
C PRO A 34 1.15 -17.51 1.48
N LEU A 35 0.86 -16.22 1.64
CA LEU A 35 1.03 -15.50 2.91
C LEU A 35 -0.30 -14.96 3.39
N ARG A 36 -0.60 -15.16 4.67
CA ARG A 36 -1.81 -14.65 5.31
C ARG A 36 -1.53 -13.36 6.07
N LEU A 37 -2.47 -12.43 5.97
CA LEU A 37 -2.44 -11.18 6.71
C LEU A 37 -2.77 -11.43 8.18
N ALA A 38 -1.89 -10.97 9.06
CA ALA A 38 -2.13 -10.79 10.49
C ALA A 38 -1.92 -9.31 10.83
N VAL A 39 -2.96 -8.62 11.29
CA VAL A 39 -2.89 -7.17 11.55
C VAL A 39 -2.46 -6.92 12.99
N ASP A 40 -1.33 -6.23 13.18
CA ASP A 40 -0.85 -5.81 14.51
C ASP A 40 -1.46 -4.47 14.93
N LYS A 41 -1.57 -3.52 13.99
CA LYS A 41 -2.24 -2.24 14.16
C LYS A 41 -3.18 -1.98 12.98
N PRO A 42 -4.42 -1.51 13.20
CA PRO A 42 -5.37 -1.27 12.13
C PRO A 42 -4.87 -0.19 11.16
N LEU A 43 -5.12 -0.40 9.87
CA LEU A 43 -4.84 0.55 8.78
C LEU A 43 -5.86 1.71 8.80
N SER A 44 -5.83 2.54 9.84
CA SER A 44 -6.77 3.64 10.00
C SER A 44 -6.63 4.67 8.86
N GLY A 45 -7.76 5.08 8.28
CA GLY A 45 -7.80 6.05 7.18
C GLY A 45 -7.39 5.51 5.80
N TYR A 46 -7.06 4.22 5.67
CA TYR A 46 -6.91 3.56 4.37
C TYR A 46 -8.27 3.03 3.87
N GLU A 47 -8.52 3.16 2.55
CA GLU A 47 -9.65 2.58 1.82
C GLU A 47 -9.54 1.05 1.83
N GLN A 48 -10.10 0.40 2.86
CA GLN A 48 -10.33 -1.06 2.97
C GLN A 48 -9.08 -1.98 2.88
N PRO A 49 -9.15 -3.21 3.42
CA PRO A 49 -7.95 -3.87 3.91
C PRO A 49 -7.13 -4.47 2.78
N LEU A 50 -5.82 -4.43 3.00
CA LEU A 50 -4.86 -5.34 2.39
C LEU A 50 -5.44 -6.77 2.32
N SER A 51 -5.19 -7.47 1.20
CA SER A 51 -5.73 -8.81 0.98
C SER A 51 -5.39 -9.76 2.14
N ALA A 52 -6.40 -10.49 2.63
CA ALA A 52 -6.26 -11.43 3.74
C ALA A 52 -5.28 -12.58 3.44
N SER A 53 -5.09 -12.89 2.16
CA SER A 53 -4.00 -13.71 1.63
C SER A 53 -3.35 -12.99 0.46
N VAL A 54 -2.04 -13.18 0.27
CA VAL A 54 -1.30 -12.78 -0.93
C VAL A 54 -0.64 -14.02 -1.48
N GLU A 55 -1.13 -14.49 -2.63
CA GLU A 55 -0.57 -15.63 -3.35
C GLU A 55 0.78 -15.29 -3.99
N PRO A 56 1.65 -16.27 -4.25
CA PRO A 56 2.90 -16.06 -5.00
C PRO A 56 2.65 -15.33 -6.33
N GLY A 57 3.41 -14.26 -6.58
CA GLY A 57 3.30 -13.43 -7.78
C GLY A 57 2.15 -12.41 -7.76
N PHE A 58 1.32 -12.39 -6.72
CA PHE A 58 0.24 -11.41 -6.58
C PHE A 58 0.67 -10.17 -5.79
N LEU A 59 -0.06 -9.08 -6.05
CA LEU A 59 0.09 -7.80 -5.38
C LEU A 59 -1.21 -7.49 -4.62
N ALA A 60 -1.09 -7.17 -3.33
CA ALA A 60 -2.16 -6.52 -2.58
C ALA A 60 -1.92 -5.02 -2.54
N LEU A 61 -2.95 -4.22 -2.79
CA LEU A 61 -2.89 -2.76 -2.79
C LEU A 61 -3.93 -2.20 -1.84
N THR A 62 -3.53 -1.26 -1.00
CA THR A 62 -4.45 -0.41 -0.23
C THR A 62 -4.02 1.05 -0.36
N ARG A 63 -4.97 1.97 -0.25
CA ARG A 63 -4.75 3.39 -0.50
C ARG A 63 -5.26 4.22 0.67
N LYS A 64 -4.49 5.21 1.09
CA LYS A 64 -4.95 6.26 2.01
C LYS A 64 -5.26 7.53 1.22
N PRO A 65 -6.53 7.91 1.07
CA PRO A 65 -6.90 9.21 0.55
C PRO A 65 -6.28 10.30 1.42
N ASN A 66 -5.77 11.35 0.79
CA ASN A 66 -5.09 12.46 1.45
C ASN A 66 -3.85 12.04 2.27
N GLY A 67 -3.30 10.86 2.00
CA GLY A 67 -2.04 10.42 2.58
C GLY A 67 -0.89 11.32 2.15
N LYS A 68 -0.08 11.75 3.12
CA LYS A 68 1.07 12.64 2.91
C LYS A 68 2.35 11.91 3.28
N VAL A 69 3.35 11.92 2.39
CA VAL A 69 4.70 11.44 2.71
C VAL A 69 5.43 12.39 3.66
N LEU A 70 5.12 13.68 3.57
CA LEU A 70 5.65 14.72 4.44
C LEU A 70 4.49 15.47 5.10
N MET A 71 4.47 15.51 6.43
CA MET A 71 3.35 16.03 7.22
C MET A 71 3.83 16.80 8.45
N PRO A 72 3.02 17.72 9.00
CA PRO A 72 3.31 18.30 10.32
C PRO A 72 3.41 17.23 11.40
N HIS A 73 4.21 17.47 12.44
CA HIS A 73 4.35 16.51 13.56
C HIS A 73 3.01 16.14 14.22
N ALA A 74 2.08 17.09 14.33
CA ALA A 74 0.75 16.86 14.89
C ALA A 74 -0.11 15.87 14.07
N GLU A 75 0.22 15.66 12.79
CA GLU A 75 -0.47 14.72 11.89
C GLU A 75 0.26 13.36 11.78
N ALA A 76 1.46 13.25 12.34
CA ALA A 76 2.38 12.13 12.10
C ALA A 76 1.80 10.78 12.53
N ASP A 77 1.22 10.71 13.73
CA ASP A 77 0.67 9.46 14.28
C ASP A 77 -0.42 8.85 13.38
N GLY A 78 -1.18 9.70 12.66
CA GLY A 78 -2.20 9.25 11.73
C GLY A 78 -1.64 8.55 10.49
N ALA A 79 -0.35 8.73 10.16
CA ALA A 79 0.31 8.05 9.04
C ALA A 79 0.92 6.69 9.42
N ALA A 80 1.02 6.38 10.72
CA ALA A 80 1.63 5.15 11.17
C ALA A 80 0.69 3.94 11.03
N PHE A 81 1.22 2.81 10.54
CA PHE A 81 0.53 1.52 10.59
C PHE A 81 1.53 0.36 10.67
N SER A 82 1.03 -0.83 11.02
CA SER A 82 1.84 -2.06 11.04
C SER A 82 0.98 -3.29 10.76
N VAL A 83 1.40 -4.08 9.78
CA VAL A 83 0.77 -5.34 9.37
C VAL A 83 1.82 -6.44 9.27
N ARG A 84 1.41 -7.70 9.42
CA ARG A 84 2.26 -8.87 9.21
C ARG A 84 1.69 -9.76 8.11
N TYR A 85 2.57 -10.28 7.28
CA TYR A 85 2.27 -11.34 6.34
C TYR A 85 3.11 -12.55 6.68
N VAL A 86 2.46 -13.67 6.98
CA VAL A 86 3.14 -14.91 7.39
C VAL A 86 2.61 -16.11 6.65
N ASP A 87 3.46 -17.10 6.42
CA ASP A 87 3.10 -18.41 5.90
C ASP A 87 2.45 -19.27 6.99
N GLU A 88 2.15 -20.53 6.65
CA GLU A 88 1.53 -21.49 7.59
C GLU A 88 2.43 -21.85 8.78
N ARG A 89 3.75 -21.63 8.67
CA ARG A 89 4.74 -21.89 9.72
C ARG A 89 4.95 -20.66 10.61
N GLY A 90 4.32 -19.52 10.27
CA GLY A 90 4.47 -18.25 10.96
C GLY A 90 5.69 -17.43 10.53
N ALA A 91 6.39 -17.84 9.47
CA ALA A 91 7.51 -17.09 8.91
C ALA A 91 7.02 -16.08 7.86
N GLY A 92 7.70 -14.93 7.74
CA GLY A 92 7.33 -13.91 6.78
C GLY A 92 7.86 -12.54 7.15
N CYS A 93 7.02 -11.50 7.05
CA CYS A 93 7.44 -10.11 7.21
C CYS A 93 6.44 -9.29 8.01
N ARG A 94 6.95 -8.40 8.86
CA ARG A 94 6.21 -7.24 9.34
C ARG A 94 6.50 -6.06 8.43
N PHE A 95 5.44 -5.43 7.94
CA PHE A 95 5.50 -4.21 7.17
C PHE A 95 4.85 -3.08 7.93
N SER A 96 5.55 -1.96 8.02
CA SER A 96 5.05 -0.79 8.72
C SER A 96 5.41 0.47 7.96
N VAL A 97 4.65 1.52 8.23
CA VAL A 97 5.05 2.88 7.91
C VAL A 97 5.24 3.61 9.22
N THR A 98 6.42 4.17 9.41
CA THR A 98 6.79 4.90 10.61
C THR A 98 7.09 6.36 10.25
N PRO A 99 6.41 7.32 10.88
CA PRO A 99 6.81 8.72 10.78
C PRO A 99 8.17 8.93 11.47
N VAL A 100 9.13 9.52 10.77
CA VAL A 100 10.42 9.92 11.32
C VAL A 100 10.56 11.43 11.26
N ARG A 101 11.30 12.03 12.19
CA ARG A 101 11.59 13.46 12.16
C ARG A 101 12.30 13.82 10.85
N HIS A 102 11.80 14.82 10.14
CA HIS A 102 12.43 15.37 8.95
C HIS A 102 13.01 16.77 9.20
N SER A 103 12.25 17.64 9.87
CA SER A 103 12.68 18.99 10.25
C SER A 103 12.04 19.42 11.58
N GLY A 104 12.28 20.67 12.00
CA GLY A 104 11.69 21.22 13.22
C GLY A 104 10.16 21.16 13.25
N ALA A 105 9.50 21.31 12.10
CA ALA A 105 8.03 21.33 11.99
C ALA A 105 7.41 20.09 11.34
N TYR A 106 8.20 19.28 10.62
CA TYR A 106 7.68 18.18 9.79
C TYR A 106 8.26 16.82 10.14
N ALA A 107 7.42 15.80 9.97
CA ALA A 107 7.76 14.38 9.94
C ALA A 107 7.61 13.83 8.52
N ARG A 108 8.35 12.75 8.22
CA ARG A 108 8.29 12.00 6.97
C ARG A 108 7.83 10.57 7.24
N ALA A 109 6.85 10.08 6.51
CA ALA A 109 6.46 8.67 6.52
C ALA A 109 7.53 7.82 5.80
N VAL A 110 8.06 6.82 6.49
CA VAL A 110 9.10 5.92 5.97
C VAL A 110 8.59 4.48 6.03
N PRO A 111 8.62 3.73 4.91
CA PRO A 111 8.27 2.33 4.91
C PRO A 111 9.40 1.51 5.54
N VAL A 112 9.04 0.55 6.38
CA VAL A 112 9.95 -0.34 7.10
C VAL A 112 9.48 -1.78 6.93
N ALA A 113 10.42 -2.69 6.67
CA ALA A 113 10.19 -4.12 6.58
C ALA A 113 11.10 -4.85 7.57
N GLU A 114 10.51 -5.72 8.38
CA GLU A 114 11.22 -6.54 9.37
C GLU A 114 10.93 -8.03 9.10
N PRO A 115 11.96 -8.89 9.05
CA PRO A 115 11.76 -10.33 8.91
C PRO A 115 11.18 -10.96 10.17
N ILE A 116 10.36 -11.99 9.97
CA ILE A 116 9.81 -12.88 11.00
C ILE A 116 10.25 -14.29 10.65
N GLY A 117 10.93 -14.97 11.58
CA GLY A 117 11.51 -16.28 11.32
C GLY A 117 12.60 -16.18 10.25
N ASP A 118 12.51 -17.02 9.22
CA ASP A 118 13.42 -17.10 8.07
C ASP A 118 13.01 -16.23 6.87
N GLY A 119 11.97 -15.40 7.02
CA GLY A 119 11.50 -14.51 5.97
C GLY A 119 12.54 -13.51 5.49
N ARG A 120 12.49 -13.16 4.21
CA ARG A 120 13.33 -12.10 3.60
C ARG A 120 12.44 -10.97 3.12
N CYS A 121 12.70 -9.78 3.63
CA CYS A 121 11.77 -8.66 3.50
C CYS A 121 12.46 -7.42 2.97
N GLU A 122 11.75 -6.68 2.11
CA GLU A 122 12.21 -5.39 1.61
C GLU A 122 11.09 -4.37 1.69
N ALA A 123 11.47 -3.13 2.00
CA ALA A 123 10.60 -1.95 1.94
C ALA A 123 11.27 -0.92 1.03
N ALA A 124 10.48 -0.32 0.14
CA ALA A 124 10.93 0.73 -0.75
C ALA A 124 9.84 1.77 -0.94
N THR A 125 10.23 2.98 -1.34
CA THR A 125 9.32 3.93 -1.97
C THR A 125 9.14 3.55 -3.44
N GLY A 126 7.91 3.53 -3.94
CA GLY A 126 7.59 3.22 -5.32
C GLY A 126 7.98 4.32 -6.31
N SER A 127 7.55 4.17 -7.56
CA SER A 127 7.83 5.12 -8.64
C SER A 127 7.12 6.47 -8.48
N THR A 128 6.05 6.51 -7.69
CA THR A 128 5.30 7.74 -7.40
C THR A 128 5.55 8.18 -5.95
N ILE A 129 5.62 9.49 -5.74
CA ILE A 129 5.64 10.06 -4.39
C ILE A 129 4.34 9.65 -3.69
N GLY A 130 4.47 8.94 -2.56
CA GLY A 130 3.32 8.40 -1.83
C GLY A 130 3.17 6.89 -1.96
N ASP A 131 3.92 6.23 -2.84
CA ASP A 131 3.85 4.77 -2.95
C ASP A 131 4.86 4.11 -2.02
N PHE A 132 4.41 3.15 -1.22
CA PHE A 132 5.22 2.27 -0.40
C PHE A 132 5.08 0.85 -0.92
N VAL A 133 6.20 0.22 -1.25
CA VAL A 133 6.27 -1.13 -1.80
C VAL A 133 6.96 -2.02 -0.79
N PHE A 134 6.26 -3.05 -0.35
CA PHE A 134 6.74 -4.10 0.53
C PHE A 134 6.88 -5.39 -0.26
N THR A 135 8.02 -6.06 -0.14
CA THR A 135 8.28 -7.32 -0.85
C THR A 135 8.70 -8.41 0.11
N VAL A 136 8.07 -9.58 0.00
CA VAL A 136 8.50 -10.82 0.64
C VAL A 136 9.20 -11.67 -0.42
N ARG A 137 10.33 -12.30 -0.09
CA ARG A 137 11.13 -13.14 -1.00
C ARG A 137 11.34 -14.54 -0.43
#